data_AF-A0A9J6P717-F1
#
_entry.id   AF-A0A9J6P717-F1
#
_cell.length_a   1.000
_cell.length_b   1.000
_cell.length_c   1.000
_cell.angle_alpha   90.00
_cell.angle_beta   90.00
_cell.angle_gamma   90.00
#
_symmetry.space_group_name_H-M   'P 1'
#
loop_
_entity.id
_entity.type
_entity.pdbx_description
1 polymer ?
#
loop_
_entity_poly.entity_id
_entity_poly.type
_entity_poly.pdbx_seq_one_letter_code
_entity_poly.pdbx_strand_id
1 'polypeptide(L)'
;MKRICEDVKNNMIDVEAFKKANDDKTPEVVLKYLLDKRSIFNADVFTHGDYCLPNILIVDQNNYGFVDWSQGGIGDIYRDLSPFVKSITRNFGEMYSTIFLKHYGIDKDEVNIEKIVYYDLIDQFTYFKK
;
A
#
# COMPACT_ATOMS: atom_id res chain seq x y z
N MET A 1 -6.44 -7.14 -7.47
CA MET A 1 -5.80 -8.22 -8.26
C MET A 1 -6.27 -8.27 -9.72
N LYS A 2 -7.57 -8.44 -10.01
CA LYS A 2 -8.07 -8.52 -11.41
C LYS A 2 -7.57 -7.39 -12.33
N ARG A 3 -7.69 -6.13 -11.88
CA ARG A 3 -7.18 -4.95 -12.58
C ARG A 3 -5.68 -5.01 -12.86
N ILE A 4 -4.88 -5.47 -11.90
CA ILE A 4 -3.41 -5.60 -12.08
C ILE A 4 -3.10 -6.63 -13.17
N CYS A 5 -3.79 -7.78 -13.18
CA CYS A 5 -3.62 -8.77 -14.23
C CYS A 5 -3.94 -8.20 -15.62
N GLU A 6 -5.01 -7.40 -15.72
CA GLU A 6 -5.40 -6.72 -16.97
C GLU A 6 -4.37 -5.66 -17.38
N ASP A 7 -3.87 -4.86 -16.44
CA ASP A 7 -2.86 -3.82 -16.69
C ASP A 7 -1.54 -4.42 -17.18
N VAL A 8 -1.08 -5.53 -16.59
CA VAL A 8 0.09 -6.27 -17.07
C VAL A 8 -0.16 -6.85 -18.46
N LYS A 9 -1.29 -7.55 -18.66
CA LYS A 9 -1.65 -8.15 -19.96
C LYS A 9 -1.72 -7.12 -21.10
N ASN A 10 -2.19 -5.92 -20.80
CA ASN A 10 -2.38 -4.85 -21.77
C ASN A 10 -1.16 -3.93 -21.91
N ASN A 11 0.00 -4.28 -21.33
CA ASN A 11 1.24 -3.49 -21.37
C ASN A 11 1.10 -2.06 -20.82
N MET A 12 0.20 -1.88 -19.84
CA MET A 12 -0.11 -0.59 -19.20
C MET A 12 0.93 -0.19 -18.16
N ILE A 13 1.95 -1.00 -17.90
CA ILE A 13 3.01 -0.72 -16.92
C ILE A 13 4.26 -0.22 -17.64
N ASP A 14 4.86 0.86 -17.14
CA ASP A 14 6.22 1.27 -17.49
C ASP A 14 7.21 0.26 -16.92
N VAL A 15 7.60 -0.69 -17.77
CA VAL A 15 8.46 -1.82 -17.39
C VAL A 15 9.83 -1.36 -16.91
N GLU A 16 10.41 -0.33 -17.51
CA GLU A 16 11.76 0.12 -17.15
C GLU A 16 11.75 0.83 -15.79
N ALA A 17 10.77 1.72 -15.56
CA ALA A 17 10.59 2.35 -14.25
C ALA A 17 10.25 1.32 -13.16
N PHE A 18 9.38 0.35 -13.47
CA PHE A 18 8.98 -0.71 -12.54
C PHE A 18 10.17 -1.60 -12.16
N LYS A 19 10.97 -2.05 -13.14
CA LYS A 19 12.18 -2.86 -12.89
C LYS A 19 13.18 -2.14 -12.01
N LYS A 20 13.42 -0.85 -12.27
CA LYS A 20 14.32 -0.01 -11.47
C LYS A 20 13.90 0.05 -9.98
N ALA A 21 12.60 -0.06 -9.70
CA ALA A 21 12.06 -0.06 -8.34
C ALA A 21 12.01 -1.44 -7.67
N ASN A 22 12.27 -2.54 -8.39
CA ASN A 22 12.03 -3.93 -7.94
C ASN A 22 13.24 -4.87 -8.11
N ASP A 23 14.46 -4.35 -8.07
CA ASP A 23 15.71 -5.10 -8.34
C ASP A 23 15.66 -5.86 -9.67
N ASP A 24 15.32 -5.14 -10.75
CA ASP A 24 15.22 -5.66 -12.12
C ASP A 24 14.13 -6.73 -12.37
N LYS A 25 13.27 -7.01 -11.38
CA LYS A 25 12.12 -7.91 -11.56
C LYS A 25 11.05 -7.26 -12.45
N THR A 26 10.53 -8.03 -13.39
CA THR A 26 9.48 -7.55 -14.30
C THR A 26 8.10 -7.51 -13.60
N PRO A 27 7.13 -6.75 -14.14
CA PRO A 27 5.76 -6.75 -13.62
C PRO A 27 5.13 -8.15 -13.55
N GLU A 28 5.45 -9.05 -14.49
CA GLU A 28 4.96 -10.44 -14.51
C GLU A 28 5.53 -11.27 -13.36
N VAL A 29 6.82 -11.10 -13.04
CA VAL A 29 7.46 -11.81 -11.92
C VAL A 29 6.85 -11.37 -10.60
N VAL A 30 6.66 -10.05 -10.41
CA VAL A 30 6.03 -9.51 -9.21
C VAL A 30 4.56 -9.91 -9.13
N LEU A 31 3.82 -9.86 -10.24
CA LEU A 31 2.43 -10.32 -10.30
C LEU A 31 2.32 -11.80 -9.91
N LYS A 32 3.22 -12.64 -10.42
CA LYS A 32 3.26 -14.04 -10.03
C LYS A 32 3.48 -14.21 -8.51
N TYR A 33 4.44 -13.48 -7.94
CA TYR A 33 4.66 -13.48 -6.49
C TYR A 33 3.38 -13.09 -5.72
N LEU A 34 2.70 -12.03 -6.15
CA LEU A 34 1.46 -11.57 -5.52
C LEU A 34 0.33 -12.62 -5.63
N LEU A 35 0.21 -13.30 -6.77
CA LEU A 35 -0.77 -14.36 -6.95
C LEU A 35 -0.48 -15.57 -6.06
N ASP A 36 0.79 -15.97 -5.96
CA ASP A 36 1.23 -17.10 -5.13
C ASP A 36 1.06 -16.80 -3.62
N LYS A 37 1.19 -15.53 -3.22
CA LYS A 37 1.04 -15.08 -1.83
C LYS A 37 -0.38 -14.68 -1.44
N ARG A 38 -1.37 -14.87 -2.32
CA ARG A 38 -2.75 -14.44 -2.07
C ARG A 38 -3.35 -14.97 -0.75
N SER A 39 -2.86 -16.10 -0.22
CA SER A 39 -3.31 -16.65 1.06
C SER A 39 -3.01 -15.77 2.28
N ILE A 40 -2.12 -14.78 2.17
CA ILE A 40 -1.84 -13.84 3.27
C ILE A 40 -2.89 -12.72 3.36
N PHE A 41 -3.72 -12.55 2.33
CA PHE A 41 -4.79 -11.55 2.29
C PHE A 41 -5.93 -11.93 3.25
N ASN A 42 -6.25 -11.04 4.18
CA ASN A 42 -7.47 -11.12 4.99
C ASN A 42 -8.44 -9.99 4.60
N ALA A 43 -9.74 -10.19 4.76
CA ALA A 43 -10.76 -9.19 4.44
C ALA A 43 -11.70 -9.03 5.63
N ASP A 44 -11.21 -8.38 6.68
CA ASP A 44 -11.85 -8.31 7.99
C ASP A 44 -12.16 -6.88 8.45
N VAL A 45 -11.66 -5.87 7.75
CA VAL A 45 -11.87 -4.45 8.10
C VAL A 45 -12.28 -3.62 6.89
N PHE A 46 -12.85 -2.43 7.14
CA PHE A 46 -13.04 -1.43 6.10
C PHE A 46 -11.77 -0.60 5.95
N THR A 47 -11.27 -0.50 4.72
CA THR A 47 -10.03 0.19 4.36
C THR A 47 -10.32 1.34 3.40
N HIS A 48 -9.55 2.42 3.50
CA HIS A 48 -9.54 3.52 2.52
C HIS A 48 -9.07 3.05 1.15
N GLY A 49 -8.10 2.15 1.11
CA GLY A 49 -7.54 1.59 -0.13
C GLY A 49 -6.43 2.43 -0.75
N ASP A 50 -6.27 3.68 -0.31
CA ASP A 50 -5.15 4.59 -0.59
C ASP A 50 -4.89 5.50 0.63
N TYR A 51 -4.70 4.90 1.80
CA TYR A 51 -4.53 5.65 3.04
C TYR A 51 -3.12 6.25 3.12
N CYS A 52 -2.97 7.50 2.69
CA CYS A 52 -1.70 8.23 2.73
C CYS A 52 -1.90 9.67 3.21
N LEU A 53 -0.83 10.34 3.67
CA LEU A 53 -0.93 11.68 4.26
C LEU A 53 -1.63 12.73 3.37
N PRO A 54 -1.38 12.78 2.04
CA PRO A 54 -2.09 13.71 1.16
C PRO A 54 -3.62 13.51 1.15
N ASN A 55 -4.10 12.32 1.48
CA ASN A 55 -5.52 11.97 1.49
C ASN A 55 -6.19 12.23 2.84
N ILE A 56 -5.46 12.79 3.82
CA ILE A 56 -6.00 13.20 5.13
C ILE A 56 -6.03 14.72 5.22
N LEU A 57 -7.22 15.27 5.38
CA LEU A 57 -7.44 16.68 5.63
C LEU A 57 -7.60 16.90 7.13
N ILE A 58 -6.70 17.66 7.74
CA ILE A 58 -6.74 17.98 9.19
C ILE A 58 -6.91 19.48 9.34
N VAL A 59 -8.00 19.90 9.99
CA VAL A 59 -8.24 21.29 10.38
C VAL A 59 -7.86 21.48 11.85
N ASP A 60 -8.34 20.59 12.71
CA ASP A 60 -8.01 20.54 14.13
C ASP A 60 -8.21 19.12 14.70
N GLN A 61 -8.07 18.95 16.01
CA GLN A 61 -8.13 17.64 16.69
C GLN A 61 -9.45 16.89 16.47
N ASN A 62 -10.56 17.60 16.29
CA ASN A 62 -11.89 17.02 16.15
C ASN A 62 -12.48 17.22 14.74
N ASN A 63 -11.80 17.98 13.89
CA ASN A 63 -12.23 18.29 12.54
C ASN A 63 -11.19 17.81 11.53
N TYR A 64 -11.42 16.60 11.03
CA TYR A 64 -10.61 15.96 10.00
C TYR A 64 -11.48 15.12 9.07
N GLY A 65 -10.96 14.82 7.89
CA GLY A 65 -11.65 14.01 6.90
C GLY A 65 -10.68 13.33 5.93
N PHE A 66 -11.23 12.41 5.14
CA PHE A 66 -10.49 11.63 4.16
C PHE A 66 -11.06 11.86 2.76
N VAL A 67 -10.18 11.94 1.78
CA VAL A 67 -10.53 12.13 0.35
C VAL A 67 -9.91 11.04 -0.49
N ASP A 68 -10.38 10.89 -1.74
CA ASP A 68 -9.97 9.82 -2.65
C ASP A 68 -10.39 8.40 -2.21
N TRP A 69 -11.68 8.24 -1.94
CA TRP A 69 -12.32 6.98 -1.58
C TRP A 69 -12.53 6.00 -2.75
N SER A 70 -11.91 6.24 -3.91
CA SER A 70 -12.15 5.46 -5.13
C SER A 70 -11.77 3.98 -4.98
N GLN A 71 -10.90 3.66 -4.03
CA GLN A 71 -10.42 2.31 -3.73
C GLN A 71 -10.93 1.76 -2.38
N GLY A 72 -11.86 2.47 -1.74
CA GLY A 72 -12.40 2.10 -0.43
C GLY A 72 -13.24 0.83 -0.46
N GLY A 73 -13.15 0.02 0.58
CA GLY A 73 -13.88 -1.24 0.65
C GLY A 73 -13.42 -2.15 1.78
N ILE A 74 -13.99 -3.36 1.84
CA ILE A 74 -13.53 -4.38 2.79
C ILE A 74 -12.20 -4.97 2.33
N GLY A 75 -11.24 -5.02 3.23
CA GLY A 75 -9.88 -5.46 2.94
C GLY A 75 -9.10 -5.82 4.21
N ASP A 76 -7.81 -6.00 4.02
CA ASP A 76 -6.85 -6.28 5.08
C ASP A 76 -6.37 -4.96 5.68
N ILE A 77 -6.19 -4.89 6.98
CA ILE A 77 -5.65 -3.69 7.65
C ILE A 77 -4.32 -3.22 7.04
N TYR A 78 -3.50 -4.14 6.54
CA TYR A 78 -2.21 -3.82 5.92
C TYR A 78 -2.34 -3.11 4.56
N ARG A 79 -3.53 -3.13 3.95
CA ARG A 79 -3.82 -2.33 2.75
C ARG A 79 -3.67 -0.84 3.01
N ASP A 80 -4.04 -0.37 4.21
CA ASP A 80 -3.91 1.03 4.60
C ASP A 80 -2.61 1.28 5.37
N LEU A 81 -2.15 0.34 6.21
CA LEU A 81 -0.90 0.52 6.97
C LEU A 81 0.34 0.65 6.08
N SER A 82 0.43 -0.14 4.99
CA SER A 82 1.60 -0.12 4.11
C SER A 82 1.85 1.26 3.47
N PRO A 83 0.89 1.85 2.71
CA PRO A 83 1.09 3.19 2.14
C PRO A 83 1.20 4.27 3.22
N PHE A 84 0.51 4.14 4.36
CA PHE A 84 0.54 5.17 5.39
C PHE A 84 1.88 5.25 6.13
N VAL A 85 2.43 4.10 6.54
CA VAL A 85 3.76 4.01 7.14
C VAL A 85 4.81 4.57 6.18
N LYS A 86 4.75 4.19 4.89
CA LYS A 86 5.65 4.72 3.86
C LYS A 86 5.50 6.24 3.69
N SER A 87 4.28 6.74 3.70
CA SER A 87 3.99 8.17 3.60
C SER A 87 4.51 8.95 4.80
N ILE A 88 4.32 8.46 6.03
CA ILE A 88 4.86 9.08 7.25
C ILE A 88 6.38 9.07 7.22
N THR A 89 6.99 7.92 6.94
CA THR A 89 8.46 7.79 6.92
C THR A 89 9.08 8.75 5.90
N ARG A 90 8.49 8.89 4.71
CA ARG A 90 8.97 9.82 3.68
C ARG A 90 8.87 11.29 4.10
N ASN A 91 7.80 11.68 4.80
CA ASN A 91 7.54 13.10 5.10
C ASN A 91 8.11 13.55 6.45
N PHE A 92 8.14 12.66 7.43
CA PHE A 92 8.48 12.99 8.82
C PHE A 92 9.64 12.14 9.37
N GLY A 93 9.98 11.02 8.73
CA GLY A 93 11.03 10.11 9.15
C GLY A 93 10.52 8.89 9.92
N GLU A 94 11.37 7.87 10.05
CA GLU A 94 11.05 6.55 10.62
C GLU A 94 10.54 6.63 12.06
N MET A 95 11.07 7.55 12.87
CA MET A 95 10.64 7.78 14.26
C MET A 95 9.13 8.03 14.34
N TYR A 96 8.56 8.83 13.44
CA TYR A 96 7.14 9.14 13.46
C TYR A 96 6.27 7.98 12.99
N SER A 97 6.78 7.15 12.08
CA SER A 97 6.06 5.93 11.66
C SER A 97 5.98 4.91 12.82
N THR A 98 7.03 4.83 13.64
CA THR A 98 7.06 4.01 14.87
C THR A 98 6.07 4.56 15.90
N ILE A 99 6.04 5.87 16.11
CA ILE A 99 5.07 6.53 17.01
C ILE A 99 3.64 6.26 16.54
N PHE A 100 3.38 6.38 15.24
CA PHE A 100 2.07 6.09 14.67
C PHE A 100 1.64 4.65 14.95
N LEU A 101 2.46 3.65 14.64
CA LEU A 101 2.14 2.24 14.86
C LEU A 101 1.80 1.96 16.32
N LYS A 102 2.62 2.50 17.25
CA LYS A 102 2.37 2.40 18.68
C LYS A 102 1.00 2.98 19.07
N HIS A 103 0.63 4.15 18.55
CA HIS A 103 -0.69 4.76 18.82
C HIS A 103 -1.84 4.05 18.11
N TYR A 104 -1.57 3.40 16.97
CA TYR A 104 -2.50 2.57 16.25
C TYR A 104 -2.78 1.24 16.97
N GLY A 105 -1.97 0.89 17.98
CA GLY A 105 -2.12 -0.33 18.78
C GLY A 105 -1.35 -1.53 18.23
N ILE A 106 -0.36 -1.30 17.36
CA ILE A 106 0.53 -2.33 16.82
C ILE A 106 1.95 -2.03 17.27
N ASP A 107 2.57 -2.92 18.04
CA ASP A 107 3.99 -2.77 18.33
C ASP A 107 4.80 -2.98 17.05
N LYS A 108 5.93 -2.27 16.90
CA LYS A 108 6.78 -2.37 15.71
C LYS A 108 7.24 -3.82 15.44
N ASP A 109 7.41 -4.59 16.52
CA ASP A 109 7.88 -5.98 16.46
C ASP A 109 6.75 -6.96 16.10
N GLU A 110 5.49 -6.51 16.13
CA GLU A 110 4.29 -7.27 15.75
C GLU A 110 3.84 -6.98 14.31
N VAL A 111 4.44 -5.98 13.64
CA VAL A 111 4.12 -5.62 12.26
C VAL A 111 4.44 -6.80 11.34
N ASN A 112 3.45 -7.25 10.60
CA ASN A 112 3.63 -8.25 9.55
C ASN A 112 4.30 -7.63 8.32
N ILE A 113 5.62 -7.70 8.30
CA ILE A 113 6.46 -7.16 7.22
C ILE A 113 6.12 -7.78 5.86
N GLU A 114 5.76 -9.07 5.82
CA GLU A 114 5.38 -9.72 4.57
C GLU A 114 4.12 -9.08 3.95
N LYS A 115 3.13 -8.74 4.78
CA LYS A 115 1.95 -7.99 4.32
C LYS A 115 2.29 -6.56 3.90
N ILE A 116 3.18 -5.87 4.62
CA ILE A 116 3.65 -4.53 4.22
C ILE A 116 4.24 -4.58 2.81
N VAL A 117 5.18 -5.51 2.58
CA VAL A 117 5.83 -5.71 1.26
C VAL A 117 4.79 -6.08 0.20
N TYR A 118 3.87 -6.99 0.51
CA TYR A 118 2.82 -7.40 -0.42
C TYR A 118 1.94 -6.23 -0.88
N TYR A 119 1.50 -5.36 0.04
CA TYR A 119 0.69 -4.20 -0.31
C TYR A 119 1.48 -3.08 -0.98
N ASP A 120 2.75 -2.90 -0.62
CA ASP A 120 3.62 -1.95 -1.32
C ASP A 120 3.80 -2.36 -2.79
N LEU A 121 4.05 -3.64 -3.05
CA LEU A 121 4.14 -4.18 -4.41
C LEU A 121 2.83 -4.03 -5.19
N ILE A 122 1.67 -4.17 -4.54
CA ILE A 122 0.37 -3.92 -5.18
C ILE A 122 0.26 -2.47 -5.65
N ASP A 123 0.62 -1.50 -4.81
CA ASP A 123 0.47 -0.08 -5.13
C ASP A 123 1.43 0.37 -6.24
N GLN A 124 2.59 -0.28 -6.37
CA GLN A 124 3.53 -0.01 -7.46
C GLN A 124 2.92 -0.24 -8.85
N PHE A 125 1.94 -1.14 -9.02
CA PHE A 125 1.22 -1.29 -10.29
C PHE A 125 0.32 -0.09 -10.63
N THR A 126 0.00 0.75 -9.64
CA THR A 126 -0.65 2.05 -9.85
C THR A 126 0.39 3.13 -10.13
N TYR A 127 1.50 3.17 -9.38
CA TYR A 127 2.54 4.20 -9.50
C TYR A 127 3.28 4.19 -10.85
N PHE A 128 3.48 3.02 -11.43
CA PHE A 128 4.20 2.85 -12.70
C PHE A 128 3.28 2.60 -13.89
N LYS A 129 1.99 2.98 -13.78
CA LYS A 129 1.05 2.88 -14.90
C LYS A 129 1.34 3.98 -15.94
N LYS A 130 1.25 3.63 -17.23
CA LYS A 130 1.35 4.54 -18.39
C LYS A 130 0.05 5.31 -18.65
#